data_AF-B7MFN3-F1
#
_entry.id   AF-B7MFN3-F1
#
_cell.length_a   1.000
_cell.length_b   1.000
_cell.length_c   1.000
_cell.angle_alpha   90.00
_cell.angle_beta   90.00
_cell.angle_gamma   90.00
#
_symmetry.space_group_name_H-M   'P 1'
#
loop_
_entity.id
_entity.type
_entity.pdbx_description
1 polymer ?
#
loop_
_entity_poly.entity_id
_entity_poly.type
_entity_poly.pdbx_seq_one_letter_code
_entity_poly.pdbx_strand_id
1 'polypeptide(L)'
;MIWIMLATLAVVFVVGFRVLTSGARKAIRRLSDRLNIDVVPVESMVDQMGKSAGDEFLRYLHRPDESHLQNAAQVLLIWQIVIVDGSEQNLLQWHRILQKARLAAPITDAQVRLALGFLRETEPEMQDINAFQMRYNAFFQPAEGVHWLH
;
A
#
# COMPACT_ATOMS: atom_id res chain seq x y z
N MET A 1 -10.92 -5.82 46.54
CA MET A 1 -10.82 -7.06 45.72
C MET A 1 -11.21 -6.82 44.26
N ILE A 2 -12.37 -6.21 43.98
CA ILE A 2 -12.85 -5.90 42.62
C ILE A 2 -11.87 -5.03 41.80
N TRP A 3 -11.29 -3.99 42.40
CA TRP A 3 -10.34 -3.09 41.72
C TRP A 3 -9.07 -3.80 41.20
N ILE A 4 -8.56 -4.78 41.94
CA ILE A 4 -7.38 -5.55 41.53
C ILE A 4 -7.75 -6.48 40.37
N MET A 5 -8.93 -7.11 40.41
CA MET A 5 -9.42 -7.96 39.32
C MET A 5 -9.63 -7.14 38.02
N LEU A 6 -10.22 -5.94 38.12
CA LEU A 6 -10.37 -5.02 36.98
C LEU A 6 -9.02 -4.55 36.41
N ALA A 7 -8.07 -4.21 37.28
CA ALA A 7 -6.73 -3.80 36.84
C ALA A 7 -6.01 -4.93 36.09
N THR A 8 -6.06 -6.16 36.60
CA THR A 8 -5.48 -7.33 35.93
C THR A 8 -6.13 -7.59 34.57
N LEU A 9 -7.46 -7.49 34.48
CA LEU A 9 -8.18 -7.67 33.21
C LEU A 9 -7.80 -6.61 32.18
N ALA A 10 -7.70 -5.34 32.59
CA ALA A 10 -7.27 -4.25 31.72
C ALA A 10 -5.85 -4.47 31.19
N VAL A 11 -4.91 -4.91 32.04
CA VAL A 11 -3.53 -5.20 31.62
C VAL A 11 -3.49 -6.34 30.61
N VAL A 12 -4.19 -7.45 30.85
CA VAL A 12 -4.26 -8.58 29.92
C VAL A 12 -4.87 -8.13 28.59
N PHE A 13 -5.92 -7.32 28.62
CA PHE A 13 -6.56 -6.80 27.41
C PHE A 13 -5.60 -5.91 26.60
N VAL A 14 -4.91 -4.97 27.25
CA VAL A 14 -3.94 -4.08 26.59
C VAL A 14 -2.77 -4.87 26.00
N VAL A 15 -2.21 -5.83 26.75
CA VAL A 15 -1.10 -6.67 26.27
C VAL A 15 -1.56 -7.56 25.12
N GLY A 16 -2.71 -8.24 25.26
CA GLY A 16 -3.29 -9.07 24.20
C GLY A 16 -3.55 -8.28 22.93
N PHE A 17 -4.20 -7.11 23.04
CA PHE A 17 -4.44 -6.21 21.91
C PHE A 17 -3.13 -5.74 21.27
N ARG A 18 -2.12 -5.40 22.07
CA ARG A 18 -0.82 -4.95 21.57
C ARG A 18 -0.08 -6.05 20.80
N VAL A 19 -0.12 -7.29 21.28
CA VAL A 19 0.48 -8.45 20.61
C VAL A 19 -0.21 -8.70 19.27
N LEU A 20 -1.54 -8.74 19.26
CA LEU A 20 -2.34 -8.97 18.04
C LEU A 20 -2.09 -7.90 16.96
N THR A 21 -1.94 -6.63 17.36
CA THR A 21 -1.75 -5.50 16.42
C THR A 21 -0.28 -5.16 16.13
N SER A 22 0.67 -5.85 16.76
CA SER A 22 2.11 -5.55 16.62
C SER A 22 2.64 -5.86 15.22
N GLY A 23 2.21 -6.98 14.64
CA GLY A 23 2.50 -7.37 13.26
C GLY A 23 1.98 -6.31 12.29
N ALA A 24 0.67 -6.09 12.27
CA ALA A 24 0.01 -5.09 11.41
C ALA A 24 0.75 -3.74 11.40
N ARG A 25 1.00 -3.16 12.59
CA ARG A 25 1.74 -1.89 12.72
C ARG A 25 3.15 -1.94 12.14
N LYS A 26 3.87 -3.05 12.30
CA LYS A 26 5.21 -3.22 11.73
C LYS A 26 5.16 -3.31 10.20
N ALA A 27 4.15 -3.98 9.63
CA ALA A 27 3.96 -4.03 8.19
C ALA A 27 3.69 -2.64 7.62
N ILE A 28 2.70 -1.93 8.19
CA ILE A 28 2.34 -0.57 7.79
C ILE A 28 3.56 0.35 7.82
N ARG A 29 4.27 0.38 8.96
CA ARG A 29 5.49 1.19 9.11
C ARG A 29 6.56 0.82 8.10
N ARG A 30 6.76 -0.46 7.79
CA ARG A 30 7.75 -0.89 6.80
C ARG A 30 7.51 -0.25 5.44
N LEU A 31 6.26 -0.23 4.96
CA LEU A 31 5.93 0.40 3.67
C LEU A 31 6.03 1.93 3.75
N SER A 32 5.48 2.54 4.81
CA SER A 32 5.55 3.99 5.02
C SER A 32 6.98 4.50 5.14
N ASP A 33 7.82 3.85 5.93
CA ASP A 33 9.24 4.17 6.11
C ASP A 33 10.00 4.02 4.79
N ARG A 34 9.71 2.96 4.02
CA ARG A 34 10.33 2.73 2.70
C ARG A 34 10.01 3.85 1.72
N LEU A 35 8.78 4.36 1.76
CA LEU A 35 8.29 5.44 0.92
C LEU A 35 8.57 6.84 1.50
N ASN A 36 9.05 6.91 2.74
CA ASN A 36 9.25 8.15 3.49
C ASN A 36 7.97 9.01 3.54
N ILE A 37 6.85 8.39 3.91
CA ILE A 37 5.53 9.02 4.10
C ILE A 37 5.00 8.72 5.52
N ASP A 38 3.94 9.43 5.92
CA ASP A 38 3.19 9.07 7.13
C ASP A 38 2.52 7.69 6.99
N VAL A 39 2.11 7.09 8.11
CA VAL A 39 1.38 5.82 8.13
C VAL A 39 -0.04 5.92 7.58
N VAL A 40 -0.63 7.12 7.63
CA VAL A 40 -2.04 7.37 7.33
C VAL A 40 -2.50 6.84 5.96
N PRO A 41 -1.78 7.04 4.83
CA PRO A 41 -2.22 6.51 3.53
C PRO A 41 -2.24 4.97 3.51
N VAL A 42 -1.26 4.33 4.15
CA VAL A 42 -1.19 2.87 4.21
C VAL A 42 -2.27 2.31 5.13
N GLU A 43 -2.49 2.94 6.28
CA GLU A 43 -3.58 2.59 7.21
C GLU A 43 -4.94 2.73 6.53
N SER A 44 -5.20 3.87 5.88
CA SER A 44 -6.47 4.14 5.19
C SER A 44 -6.74 3.14 4.07
N MET A 45 -5.71 2.79 3.29
CA MET A 45 -5.83 1.76 2.26
C MET A 45 -6.18 0.40 2.87
N VAL A 46 -5.48 -0.03 3.92
CA VAL A 46 -5.70 -1.32 4.59
C VAL A 46 -7.09 -1.36 5.24
N ASP A 47 -7.55 -0.27 5.82
CA ASP A 47 -8.90 -0.17 6.41
C ASP A 47 -9.98 -0.31 5.33
N GLN A 48 -9.78 0.27 4.14
CA GLN A 48 -10.71 0.14 3.02
C GLN A 48 -10.70 -1.25 2.35
N MET A 49 -9.61 -2.01 2.48
CA MET A 49 -9.57 -3.41 2.01
C MET A 49 -10.53 -4.32 2.79
N GLY A 50 -10.96 -3.90 3.98
CA GLY A 50 -11.72 -4.74 4.90
C GLY A 50 -10.84 -5.78 5.61
N LYS A 51 -11.44 -6.47 6.59
CA LYS A 51 -10.67 -7.27 7.56
C LYS A 51 -9.89 -8.42 6.91
N SER A 52 -10.53 -9.20 6.05
CA SER A 52 -9.90 -10.39 5.46
C SER A 52 -8.79 -10.02 4.48
N ALA A 53 -9.08 -9.10 3.55
CA ALA A 53 -8.11 -8.69 2.53
C ALA A 53 -6.98 -7.84 3.14
N GLY A 54 -7.30 -6.98 4.11
CA GLY A 54 -6.30 -6.24 4.89
C GLY A 54 -5.33 -7.17 5.63
N ASP A 55 -5.83 -8.21 6.31
CA ASP A 55 -4.98 -9.20 6.97
C ASP A 55 -4.11 -9.99 5.97
N GLU A 56 -4.60 -10.26 4.76
CA GLU A 56 -3.82 -10.87 3.67
C GLU A 56 -2.72 -9.92 3.19
N PHE A 57 -3.04 -8.63 2.97
CA PHE A 57 -2.08 -7.61 2.55
C PHE A 57 -0.97 -7.40 3.60
N LEU A 58 -1.32 -7.31 4.88
CA LEU A 58 -0.36 -7.16 5.96
C LEU A 58 0.57 -8.37 6.09
N ARG A 59 0.05 -9.59 5.88
CA ARG A 59 0.85 -10.82 5.80
C ARG A 59 1.74 -10.84 4.56
N TYR A 60 1.25 -10.36 3.43
CA TYR A 60 2.04 -10.21 2.20
C TYR A 60 3.24 -9.29 2.42
N LEU A 61 3.02 -8.15 3.08
CA LEU A 61 4.05 -7.13 3.38
C LEU A 61 5.06 -7.57 4.46
N HIS A 62 4.71 -8.55 5.29
CA HIS A 62 5.63 -9.16 6.26
C HIS A 62 6.76 -9.96 5.61
N ARG A 63 6.58 -10.42 4.37
CA ARG A 63 7.62 -11.19 3.67
C ARG A 63 8.84 -10.31 3.45
N PRO A 64 10.06 -10.78 3.74
CA PRO A 64 11.25 -9.94 3.74
C PRO A 64 11.69 -9.48 2.33
N ASP A 65 11.09 -9.99 1.27
CA ASP A 65 11.47 -9.75 -0.12
C ASP A 65 11.12 -8.34 -0.63
N GLU A 66 12.06 -7.71 -1.35
CA GLU A 66 11.90 -6.38 -1.95
C GLU A 66 10.83 -6.37 -3.05
N SER A 67 10.62 -7.50 -3.74
CA SER A 67 9.57 -7.61 -4.76
C SER A 67 8.16 -7.41 -4.18
N HIS A 68 7.92 -7.90 -2.96
CA HIS A 68 6.65 -7.74 -2.26
C HIS A 68 6.45 -6.30 -1.81
N LEU A 69 7.53 -5.63 -1.40
CA LEU A 69 7.51 -4.23 -1.02
C LEU A 69 7.22 -3.32 -2.22
N GLN A 70 7.83 -3.60 -3.37
CA GLN A 70 7.54 -2.92 -4.63
C GLN A 70 6.09 -3.14 -5.05
N ASN A 71 5.59 -4.38 -5.02
CA ASN A 71 4.21 -4.69 -5.36
C ASN A 71 3.23 -3.97 -4.43
N ALA A 72 3.50 -3.94 -3.12
CA ALA A 72 2.68 -3.21 -2.16
C ALA A 72 2.67 -1.71 -2.43
N ALA A 73 3.80 -1.13 -2.83
CA ALA A 73 3.89 0.27 -3.23
C ALA A 73 3.08 0.57 -4.50
N GLN A 74 3.04 -0.36 -5.46
CA GLN A 74 2.21 -0.22 -6.66
C GLN A 74 0.71 -0.37 -6.35
N VAL A 75 0.32 -1.28 -5.44
CA VAL A 75 -1.07 -1.37 -4.96
C VAL A 75 -1.49 -0.07 -4.27
N LEU A 76 -0.61 0.51 -3.44
CA LEU A 76 -0.87 1.81 -2.80
C LEU A 76 -1.02 2.95 -3.81
N LEU A 77 -0.18 2.98 -4.85
CA LEU A 77 -0.32 3.94 -5.95
C LEU A 77 -1.67 3.77 -6.67
N ILE A 78 -2.04 2.54 -7.03
CA ILE A 78 -3.31 2.25 -7.70
C ILE A 78 -4.48 2.73 -6.84
N TRP A 79 -4.50 2.35 -5.56
CA TRP A 79 -5.53 2.80 -4.62
C TRP A 79 -5.62 4.32 -4.55
N GLN A 80 -4.48 5.00 -4.40
CA GLN A 80 -4.45 6.44 -4.23
C GLN A 80 -4.98 7.19 -5.46
N ILE A 81 -4.68 6.71 -6.67
CA ILE A 81 -5.07 7.42 -7.90
C ILE A 81 -6.46 7.01 -8.39
N VAL A 82 -6.80 5.72 -8.28
CA VAL A 82 -8.08 5.21 -8.80
C VAL A 82 -9.22 5.45 -7.81
N ILE A 83 -8.97 5.35 -6.51
CA ILE A 83 -10.02 5.39 -5.47
C ILE A 83 -10.04 6.73 -4.73
N VAL A 84 -8.87 7.31 -4.39
CA VAL A 84 -8.81 8.51 -3.54
C VAL A 84 -8.85 9.82 -4.32
N ASP A 85 -7.89 10.05 -5.21
CA ASP A 85 -7.80 11.26 -6.02
C ASP A 85 -7.08 11.00 -7.35
N GLY A 86 -7.85 11.02 -8.44
CA GLY A 86 -7.37 10.82 -9.81
C GLY A 86 -6.69 12.03 -10.46
N SER A 87 -6.46 13.12 -9.73
CA SER A 87 -5.84 14.33 -10.26
C SER A 87 -4.40 14.11 -10.74
N GLU A 88 -4.01 14.83 -11.80
CA GLU A 88 -2.65 14.77 -12.33
C GLU A 88 -1.60 15.25 -11.31
N GLN A 89 -1.95 16.26 -10.49
CA GLN A 89 -1.07 16.74 -9.43
C GLN A 89 -0.76 15.64 -8.40
N ASN A 90 -1.79 14.89 -7.97
CA ASN A 90 -1.62 13.77 -7.05
C ASN A 90 -0.78 12.65 -7.69
N LEU A 91 -1.03 12.33 -8.97
CA LEU A 91 -0.24 11.38 -9.74
C LEU A 91 1.26 11.75 -9.78
N LEU A 92 1.58 12.99 -10.13
CA LEU A 92 2.96 13.50 -10.16
C LEU A 92 3.63 13.51 -8.78
N GLN A 93 2.86 13.77 -7.72
CA GLN A 93 3.37 13.70 -6.35
C GLN A 93 3.73 12.27 -5.97
N TRP A 94 2.83 11.31 -6.18
CA TRP A 94 3.05 9.92 -5.82
C TRP A 94 4.12 9.25 -6.66
N HIS A 95 4.22 9.59 -7.95
CA HIS A 95 5.33 9.15 -8.77
C HIS A 95 6.68 9.62 -8.20
N ARG A 96 6.78 10.89 -7.78
CA ARG A 96 8.01 11.42 -7.14
C ARG A 96 8.35 10.71 -5.83
N ILE A 97 7.34 10.34 -5.03
CA ILE A 97 7.53 9.55 -3.80
C ILE A 97 8.16 8.18 -4.16
N LEU A 98 7.58 7.48 -5.14
CA LEU A 98 8.10 6.20 -5.63
C LEU A 98 9.51 6.32 -6.22
N GLN A 99 9.80 7.38 -6.97
CA GLN A 99 11.13 7.63 -7.55
C GLN A 99 12.18 7.80 -6.45
N LYS A 100 11.91 8.61 -5.42
CA LYS A 100 12.81 8.81 -4.28
C LYS A 100 13.06 7.50 -3.53
N ALA A 101 12.04 6.66 -3.42
CA ALA A 101 12.15 5.33 -2.85
C ALA A 101 12.82 4.30 -3.78
N ARG A 102 13.15 4.64 -5.03
CA ARG A 102 13.62 3.66 -6.05
C ARG A 102 12.63 2.51 -6.27
N LEU A 103 11.33 2.80 -6.12
CA LEU A 103 10.22 1.87 -6.36
C LEU A 103 9.36 2.29 -7.56
N ALA A 104 9.70 3.41 -8.21
CA ALA A 104 9.08 3.81 -9.45
C ALA A 104 9.43 2.81 -10.56
N ALA A 105 8.42 2.10 -11.04
CA ALA A 105 8.52 1.11 -12.10
C ALA A 105 7.21 1.16 -12.92
N PRO A 106 7.22 0.67 -14.17
CA PRO A 106 5.97 0.45 -14.89
C PRO A 106 5.05 -0.49 -14.12
N ILE A 107 3.76 -0.18 -14.16
CA ILE A 107 2.72 -1.00 -13.55
C ILE A 107 2.46 -2.20 -14.47
N THR A 108 2.60 -3.39 -13.92
CA THR A 108 2.42 -4.66 -14.65
C THR A 108 1.01 -5.22 -14.47
N ASP A 109 0.57 -6.08 -15.39
CA ASP A 109 -0.74 -6.75 -15.27
C ASP A 109 -0.83 -7.62 -14.01
N ALA A 110 0.31 -8.14 -13.54
CA ALA A 110 0.37 -8.88 -12.29
C ALA A 110 0.03 -7.99 -11.08
N GLN A 111 0.50 -6.73 -11.09
CA GLN A 111 0.19 -5.74 -10.05
C GLN A 111 -1.26 -5.26 -10.15
N VAL A 112 -1.82 -5.13 -11.36
CA VAL A 112 -3.25 -4.86 -11.56
C VAL A 112 -4.11 -5.96 -10.93
N ARG A 113 -3.81 -7.24 -11.23
CA ARG A 113 -4.52 -8.38 -10.61
C ARG A 113 -4.33 -8.44 -9.10
N LEU A 114 -3.14 -8.11 -8.61
CA LEU A 114 -2.86 -8.05 -7.18
C LEU A 114 -3.68 -6.96 -6.49
N ALA A 115 -3.77 -5.77 -7.09
CA ALA A 115 -4.59 -4.67 -6.60
C ALA A 115 -6.07 -5.05 -6.58
N LEU A 116 -6.61 -5.63 -7.66
CA LEU A 116 -7.98 -6.16 -7.69
C LEU A 116 -8.24 -7.19 -6.59
N GLY A 117 -7.28 -8.06 -6.31
CA GLY A 117 -7.39 -9.07 -5.26
C GLY A 117 -7.48 -8.46 -3.86
N PHE A 118 -6.66 -7.46 -3.54
CA PHE A 118 -6.67 -6.83 -2.22
C PHE A 118 -7.79 -5.80 -2.06
N LEU A 119 -8.14 -5.06 -3.11
CA LEU A 119 -9.15 -4.01 -3.11
C LEU A 119 -10.54 -4.52 -3.49
N ARG A 120 -10.76 -5.84 -3.44
CA ARG A 120 -12.03 -6.47 -3.84
C ARG A 120 -13.28 -5.91 -3.14
N GLU A 121 -13.14 -5.46 -1.89
CA GLU A 121 -14.25 -4.91 -1.11
C GLU A 121 -14.58 -3.45 -1.48
N THR A 122 -13.66 -2.73 -2.12
CA THR A 122 -13.93 -1.38 -2.65
C THR A 122 -14.55 -1.41 -4.04
N GLU A 123 -14.78 -2.61 -4.61
CA GLU A 123 -15.36 -2.87 -5.94
C GLU A 123 -14.79 -1.97 -7.06
N PRO A 124 -13.46 -1.84 -7.22
CA PRO A 124 -12.91 -0.98 -8.26
C PRO A 124 -13.17 -1.61 -9.63
N GLU A 125 -13.59 -0.78 -10.59
CA GLU A 125 -13.81 -1.27 -11.95
C GLU A 125 -12.47 -1.67 -12.59
N MET A 126 -12.41 -2.89 -13.12
CA MET A 126 -11.22 -3.40 -13.81
C MET A 126 -10.80 -2.48 -14.96
N GLN A 127 -11.78 -1.86 -15.63
CA GLN A 127 -11.54 -0.91 -16.71
C GLN A 127 -10.78 0.33 -16.21
N ASP A 128 -11.10 0.87 -15.05
CA ASP A 128 -10.45 2.05 -14.49
C ASP A 128 -8.99 1.78 -14.11
N ILE A 129 -8.71 0.63 -13.48
CA ILE A 129 -7.34 0.24 -13.14
C ILE A 129 -6.50 0.02 -14.41
N ASN A 130 -7.07 -0.62 -15.44
CA ASN A 130 -6.38 -0.80 -16.73
C ASN A 130 -6.13 0.53 -17.45
N ALA A 131 -7.11 1.43 -17.45
CA ALA A 131 -6.97 2.78 -17.99
C ALA A 131 -5.86 3.55 -17.26
N PHE A 132 -5.82 3.46 -15.93
CA PHE A 132 -4.76 4.03 -15.12
C PHE A 132 -3.39 3.44 -15.45
N GLN A 133 -3.27 2.11 -15.54
CA GLN A 133 -2.02 1.43 -15.89
C GLN A 133 -1.46 1.94 -17.22
N MET A 134 -2.29 1.97 -18.27
CA MET A 134 -1.90 2.47 -19.59
C MET A 134 -1.44 3.93 -19.52
N ARG A 135 -2.21 4.79 -18.85
CA ARG A 135 -1.89 6.22 -18.68
C ARG A 135 -0.59 6.43 -17.91
N TYR A 136 -0.43 5.76 -16.77
CA TYR A 136 0.76 5.86 -15.93
C TYR A 136 2.01 5.41 -16.68
N ASN A 137 1.94 4.25 -17.34
CA ASN A 137 3.06 3.74 -18.12
C ASN A 137 3.39 4.66 -19.30
N ALA A 138 2.39 5.15 -20.05
CA ALA A 138 2.65 6.09 -21.15
C ALA A 138 3.28 7.41 -20.67
N PHE A 139 2.90 7.89 -19.48
CA PHE A 139 3.36 9.18 -18.96
C PHE A 139 4.76 9.13 -18.35
N PHE A 140 5.12 8.03 -17.68
CA PHE A 140 6.39 7.92 -16.94
C PHE A 140 7.39 6.93 -17.55
N GLN A 141 7.03 6.19 -18.59
CA GLN A 141 8.03 5.49 -19.39
C GLN A 141 8.70 6.49 -20.33
N PRO A 142 10.05 6.51 -20.40
CA PRO A 142 10.70 7.10 -21.54
C PRO A 142 10.23 6.32 -22.77
N ALA A 143 9.76 7.02 -23.81
CA ALA A 143 9.75 6.43 -25.14
C ALA A 143 11.14 5.84 -25.38
N GLU A 144 11.23 4.54 -25.69
CA GLU A 144 12.50 3.86 -25.96
C GLU A 144 13.38 4.75 -26.83
N GLY A 145 14.53 5.23 -26.31
CA GLY A 145 15.55 5.86 -27.15
C GLY A 145 16.18 7.18 -26.74
N VAL A 146 16.32 7.54 -25.45
CA VAL A 146 17.36 8.53 -25.10
C VAL A 146 18.29 8.00 -24.00
N HIS A 147 19.31 7.27 -24.45
CA HIS A 147 20.55 7.12 -23.71
C HIS A 147 21.21 8.49 -23.57
N TRP A 148 21.18 9.08 -22.38
CA TRP A 148 22.13 10.15 -22.08
C TRP A 148 23.46 9.50 -21.69
N LEU A 149 24.32 9.31 -22.70
CA LEU A 149 25.76 9.20 -22.47
C LEU A 149 26.30 10.63 -22.33
N HIS A 150 26.63 11.04 -21.10
CA HIS A 150 27.62 12.08 -20.83
C HIS A 150 28.32 11.79 -19.51
#